data_AF-A0A7X7D3M6-F1
#
_entry.id   AF-A0A7X7D3M6-F1
#
_cell.length_a   1.000
_cell.length_b   1.000
_cell.length_c   1.000
_cell.angle_alpha   90.00
_cell.angle_beta   90.00
_cell.angle_gamma   90.00
#
_symmetry.space_group_name_H-M   'P 1'
#
loop_
_entity.id
_entity.type
_entity.pdbx_description
1 polymer ?
#
loop_
_entity_poly.entity_id
_entity_poly.type
_entity_poly.pdbx_seq_one_letter_code
_entity_poly.pdbx_strand_id
1 'polypeptide(L)'
;DVEGDAYGFVRRLDAVDVGADTVDVARLGPAVAAVDLVVLDAVAVGPDAALTAPGSWPVAAVAHTSGVPVWLVAGTGRVVAPAAWPSVSDRTDGSRTVDRLASELVDRVVGEAGPEVWADGARRGDMPDVAELRR
;
A
#
# COMPACT_ATOMS: atom_id res chain seq x y z
N ASP A 1 10.58 -7.45 7.76
CA ASP A 1 11.23 -6.45 6.89
C ASP A 1 12.72 -6.39 7.23
N VAL A 2 13.50 -5.61 6.48
CA VAL A 2 14.96 -5.50 6.62
C VAL A 2 15.38 -4.68 7.86
N GLU A 3 14.43 -4.06 8.57
CA GLU A 3 14.62 -3.11 9.68
C GLU A 3 14.03 -3.54 11.05
N GLY A 4 13.25 -4.63 11.11
CA GLY A 4 12.63 -5.14 12.34
C GLY A 4 11.27 -4.53 12.72
N ASP A 5 10.68 -3.71 11.86
CA ASP A 5 9.42 -3.00 12.11
C ASP A 5 8.22 -3.93 12.33
N ALA A 6 8.20 -5.08 11.67
CA ALA A 6 7.15 -6.10 11.81
C ALA A 6 6.95 -6.55 13.26
N TYR A 7 8.02 -6.75 14.04
CA TYR A 7 7.90 -7.16 15.44
C TYR A 7 7.34 -6.06 16.33
N GLY A 8 7.63 -4.79 16.01
CA GLY A 8 7.01 -3.64 16.67
C GLY A 8 5.51 -3.58 16.38
N PHE A 9 5.10 -3.86 15.15
CA PHE A 9 3.70 -3.87 14.75
C PHE A 9 2.91 -5.00 15.43
N VAL A 10 3.42 -6.24 15.43
CA VAL A 10 2.80 -7.38 16.12
C VAL A 10 2.57 -7.07 17.61
N ARG A 11 3.57 -6.51 18.31
CA ARG A 11 3.41 -6.12 19.72
C ARG A 11 2.33 -5.07 19.94
N ARG A 12 2.13 -4.14 18.99
CA ARG A 12 1.07 -3.12 19.10
C ARG A 12 -0.32 -3.74 18.91
N LEU A 13 -0.45 -4.72 18.00
CA LEU A 13 -1.71 -5.45 17.78
C LEU A 13 -2.06 -6.30 19.00
N ASP A 14 -1.09 -7.02 19.56
CA ASP A 14 -1.27 -7.82 20.77
C ASP A 14 -1.71 -6.95 21.97
N ALA A 15 -1.13 -5.75 22.11
CA ALA A 15 -1.51 -4.79 23.15
C ALA A 15 -2.96 -4.29 23.05
N VAL A 16 -3.65 -4.50 21.93
CA VAL A 16 -5.07 -4.19 21.73
C VAL A 16 -5.92 -5.45 21.49
N ASP A 17 -5.44 -6.61 21.93
CA ASP A 17 -6.12 -7.91 21.86
C ASP A 17 -6.42 -8.37 20.43
N VAL A 18 -5.56 -7.98 19.47
CA VAL A 18 -5.58 -8.46 18.10
C VAL A 18 -4.51 -9.53 17.93
N GLY A 19 -4.94 -10.78 17.77
CA GLY A 19 -4.05 -11.91 17.47
C GLY A 19 -3.28 -11.66 16.18
N ALA A 20 -1.96 -11.73 16.24
CA ALA A 20 -1.08 -11.45 15.12
C ALA A 20 0.08 -12.45 15.07
N ASP A 21 0.23 -13.12 13.92
CA ASP A 21 1.32 -14.05 13.66
C ASP A 21 2.22 -13.52 12.56
N THR A 22 3.54 -13.70 12.72
CA THR A 22 4.48 -13.43 11.64
C THR A 22 4.55 -14.60 10.67
N VAL A 23 4.52 -14.30 9.37
CA VAL A 23 4.66 -15.31 8.32
C VAL A 23 6.07 -15.24 7.74
N ASP A 24 6.73 -16.41 7.65
CA ASP A 24 8.00 -16.53 6.93
C ASP A 24 7.80 -16.21 5.44
N VAL A 25 8.72 -15.46 4.83
CA VAL A 25 8.69 -15.15 3.39
C VAL A 25 8.55 -16.39 2.52
N ALA A 26 9.16 -17.52 2.90
CA ALA A 26 9.05 -18.79 2.18
C ALA A 26 7.62 -19.37 2.18
N ARG A 27 6.74 -18.89 3.08
CA ARG A 27 5.34 -19.31 3.20
C ARG A 27 4.33 -18.21 2.81
N LEU A 28 4.81 -17.09 2.28
CA LEU A 28 3.99 -15.92 1.97
C LEU A 28 2.85 -16.25 1.01
N GLY A 29 3.13 -16.99 -0.07
CA GLY A 29 2.14 -17.31 -1.10
C GLY A 29 0.92 -18.06 -0.53
N PRO A 30 1.11 -19.24 0.07
CA PRO A 30 0.02 -19.98 0.71
C PRO A 30 -0.68 -19.23 1.84
N ALA A 31 0.04 -18.39 2.59
CA ALA A 31 -0.57 -17.59 3.65
C ALA A 31 -1.51 -16.53 3.06
N VAL A 32 -1.06 -15.78 2.05
CA VAL A 32 -1.88 -14.78 1.36
C VAL A 32 -3.10 -15.41 0.69
N ALA A 33 -2.96 -16.59 0.08
CA ALA A 33 -4.08 -17.28 -0.55
C ALA A 33 -5.14 -17.80 0.45
N ALA A 34 -4.84 -17.84 1.74
CA ALA A 34 -5.72 -18.38 2.78
C ALA A 34 -6.40 -17.30 3.64
N VAL A 35 -6.11 -16.02 3.42
CA VAL A 35 -6.76 -14.92 4.16
C VAL A 35 -7.99 -14.39 3.42
N ASP A 36 -8.90 -13.77 4.17
CA ASP A 36 -10.10 -13.13 3.60
C ASP A 36 -9.82 -11.75 2.99
N LEU A 37 -8.70 -11.12 3.39
CA LEU A 37 -8.35 -9.75 3.02
C LEU A 37 -6.85 -9.52 3.19
N VAL A 38 -6.24 -8.82 2.23
CA VAL A 38 -4.91 -8.23 2.36
C VAL A 38 -5.04 -6.73 2.59
N VAL A 39 -4.32 -6.20 3.58
CA VAL A 39 -4.23 -4.76 3.85
C VAL A 39 -2.77 -4.32 3.70
N LEU A 40 -2.53 -3.30 2.88
CA LEU A 40 -1.21 -2.73 2.62
C LEU A 40 -1.20 -1.24 2.96
N ASP A 41 -0.09 -0.73 3.50
CA ASP A 41 0.08 0.70 3.74
C ASP A 41 0.72 1.37 2.51
N ALA A 42 0.11 2.47 2.06
CA ALA A 42 0.69 3.30 1.01
C ALA A 42 1.72 4.26 1.60
N VAL A 43 2.81 4.45 0.88
CA VAL A 43 3.71 5.61 1.05
C VAL A 43 3.15 6.80 0.27
N ALA A 44 2.69 6.56 -0.95
CA ALA A 44 2.06 7.55 -1.82
C ALA A 44 1.09 6.86 -2.80
N VAL A 45 0.01 7.53 -3.18
CA VAL A 45 -0.97 7.04 -4.15
C VAL A 45 -1.10 8.04 -5.29
N GLY A 46 -0.86 7.58 -6.51
CA GLY A 46 -1.07 8.34 -7.74
C GLY A 46 -2.32 7.88 -8.50
N PRO A 47 -2.52 8.39 -9.73
CA PRO A 47 -3.67 8.05 -10.55
C PRO A 47 -3.67 6.59 -11.04
N ASP A 48 -2.51 5.98 -11.25
CA ASP A 48 -2.34 4.67 -11.90
C ASP A 48 -1.55 3.65 -11.07
N ALA A 49 -0.83 4.09 -10.06
CA ALA A 49 -0.04 3.25 -9.18
C ALA A 49 0.12 3.87 -7.80
N ALA A 50 0.59 3.07 -6.85
CA ALA A 50 0.99 3.49 -5.51
C ALA A 50 2.44 3.07 -5.25
N LEU A 51 3.08 3.81 -4.34
CA LEU A 51 4.33 3.43 -3.71
C LEU A 51 4.01 2.80 -2.36
N THR A 52 4.63 1.67 -2.07
CA THR A 52 4.35 0.84 -0.89
C THR A 52 5.65 0.32 -0.28
N ALA A 53 5.58 -0.34 0.87
CA ALA A 53 6.75 -0.96 1.49
C ALA A 53 7.31 -2.10 0.61
N PRO A 54 8.63 -2.38 0.65
CA PRO A 54 9.21 -3.51 -0.07
C PRO A 54 8.56 -4.83 0.32
N GLY A 55 8.22 -5.65 -0.68
CA GLY A 55 7.50 -6.91 -0.52
C GLY A 55 5.98 -6.78 -0.64
N SER A 56 5.42 -5.58 -0.72
CA SER A 56 3.99 -5.37 -0.99
C SER A 56 3.57 -5.85 -2.39
N TRP A 57 4.44 -5.73 -3.40
CA TRP A 57 4.13 -6.18 -4.77
C TRP A 57 3.84 -7.69 -4.84
N PRO A 58 4.74 -8.59 -4.36
CA PRO A 58 4.46 -10.02 -4.43
C PRO A 58 3.25 -10.44 -3.57
N VAL A 59 2.98 -9.76 -2.46
CA VAL A 59 1.77 -9.98 -1.66
C VAL A 59 0.52 -9.69 -2.49
N ALA A 60 0.44 -8.49 -3.07
CA ALA A 60 -0.72 -8.07 -3.85
C ALA A 60 -0.90 -8.92 -5.12
N ALA A 61 0.20 -9.30 -5.79
CA ALA A 61 0.15 -10.18 -6.96
C ALA A 61 -0.44 -11.55 -6.61
N VAL A 62 0.00 -12.17 -5.50
CA VAL A 62 -0.57 -13.45 -5.05
C VAL A 62 -2.03 -13.30 -4.67
N ALA A 63 -2.38 -12.24 -3.92
CA ALA A 63 -3.76 -11.98 -3.52
C ALA A 63 -4.67 -11.86 -4.74
N HIS A 64 -4.26 -11.05 -5.73
CA HIS A 64 -4.96 -10.87 -6.99
C HIS A 64 -5.17 -12.20 -7.74
N THR A 65 -4.12 -13.01 -7.89
CA THR A 65 -4.23 -14.32 -8.56
C THR A 65 -5.08 -15.33 -7.78
N SER A 66 -5.21 -15.15 -6.46
CA SER A 66 -5.98 -16.02 -5.56
C SER A 66 -7.41 -15.53 -5.33
N GLY A 67 -7.80 -14.40 -5.92
CA GLY A 67 -9.11 -13.79 -5.70
C GLY A 67 -9.32 -13.21 -4.30
N VAL A 68 -8.23 -12.94 -3.57
CA VAL A 68 -8.26 -12.31 -2.25
C VAL A 68 -8.24 -10.79 -2.42
N PRO A 69 -9.22 -10.05 -1.85
CA PRO A 69 -9.26 -8.61 -2.00
C PRO A 69 -8.04 -7.92 -1.36
N VAL A 70 -7.57 -6.86 -2.01
CA VAL A 70 -6.46 -6.02 -1.55
C VAL A 70 -6.95 -4.62 -1.25
N TRP A 71 -6.78 -4.19 0.00
CA TRP A 71 -7.08 -2.84 0.45
C TRP A 71 -5.79 -2.07 0.69
N LEU A 72 -5.65 -0.94 0.02
CA LEU A 72 -4.53 -0.02 0.18
C LEU A 72 -4.94 1.11 1.11
N VAL A 73 -4.30 1.20 2.27
CA VAL A 73 -4.51 2.28 3.22
C VAL A 73 -3.72 3.50 2.76
N ALA A 74 -4.44 4.58 2.46
CA ALA A 74 -3.88 5.87 2.12
C ALA A 74 -4.32 6.87 3.20
N GLY A 75 -3.50 7.00 4.25
CA GLY A 75 -3.75 8.03 5.26
C GLY A 75 -3.63 9.44 4.68
N THR A 76 -4.06 10.43 5.46
CA THR A 76 -4.17 11.83 5.04
C THR A 76 -2.87 12.38 4.47
N GLY A 77 -2.97 12.98 3.28
CA GLY A 77 -1.85 13.60 2.57
C GLY A 77 -1.04 12.65 1.70
N ARG A 78 -1.45 11.37 1.59
CA ARG A 78 -0.76 10.36 0.77
C ARG A 78 -1.31 10.24 -0.65
N VAL A 79 -2.47 10.81 -0.96
CA VAL A 79 -2.98 10.87 -2.33
C VAL A 79 -2.37 12.07 -3.03
N VAL A 80 -1.38 11.80 -3.88
CA VAL A 80 -0.59 12.79 -4.59
C VAL A 80 -1.42 13.38 -5.72
N ALA A 81 -1.41 14.71 -5.85
CA ALA A 81 -2.06 15.38 -6.96
C ALA A 81 -1.50 14.85 -8.31
N PRO A 82 -2.35 14.59 -9.33
CA PRO A 82 -1.90 14.00 -10.60
C PRO A 82 -0.75 14.74 -11.28
N ALA A 83 -0.70 16.08 -11.15
CA ALA A 83 0.38 16.91 -11.70
C ALA A 83 1.73 16.74 -10.98
N ALA A 84 1.74 16.31 -9.72
CA ALA A 84 2.94 16.09 -8.91
C ALA A 84 3.40 14.62 -8.91
N TRP A 85 2.54 13.70 -9.35
CA TRP A 85 2.81 12.27 -9.34
C TRP A 85 4.06 11.86 -10.12
N PRO A 86 4.32 12.35 -11.36
CA PRO A 86 5.52 11.96 -12.10
C PRO A 86 6.80 12.25 -11.31
N SER A 87 6.90 13.44 -10.71
CA SER A 87 8.09 13.84 -9.94
C SER A 87 8.28 13.00 -8.67
N VAL A 88 7.22 12.44 -8.09
CA VAL A 88 7.31 11.48 -6.97
C VAL A 88 7.68 10.09 -7.46
N SER A 89 6.99 9.60 -8.49
CA SER A 89 7.10 8.24 -9.03
C SER A 89 8.47 8.00 -9.67
N ASP A 90 8.93 8.89 -10.55
CA ASP A 90 10.17 8.75 -11.31
C ASP A 90 11.41 8.75 -10.39
N ARG A 91 11.33 9.44 -9.24
CA ARG A 91 12.40 9.44 -8.22
C ARG A 91 12.55 8.09 -7.50
N THR A 92 11.55 7.22 -7.64
CA THR A 92 11.51 5.92 -6.98
C THR A 92 11.65 4.74 -7.93
N ASP A 93 11.79 5.01 -9.24
CA ASP A 93 12.06 3.97 -10.22
C ASP A 93 13.38 3.25 -9.91
N GLY A 94 13.32 1.92 -9.82
CA GLY A 94 14.46 1.09 -9.42
C GLY A 94 14.85 1.18 -7.94
N SER A 95 14.04 1.85 -7.10
CA SER A 95 14.26 1.89 -5.67
C SER A 95 14.23 0.49 -5.04
N ARG A 96 15.06 0.30 -4.01
CA ARG A 96 15.03 -0.89 -3.15
C ARG A 96 14.24 -0.68 -1.87
N THR A 97 13.76 0.54 -1.65
CA THR A 97 13.11 0.95 -0.40
C THR A 97 11.60 1.13 -0.55
N VAL A 98 11.07 1.03 -1.77
CA VAL A 98 9.63 1.03 -2.04
C VAL A 98 9.31 0.08 -3.19
N ASP A 99 8.13 -0.53 -3.12
CA ASP A 99 7.52 -1.27 -4.23
C ASP A 99 6.53 -0.36 -4.95
N ARG A 100 6.54 -0.41 -6.30
CA ARG A 100 5.53 0.22 -7.14
C ARG A 100 4.40 -0.78 -7.38
N LEU A 101 3.22 -0.48 -6.85
CA LEU A 101 2.02 -1.30 -6.96
C LEU A 101 1.07 -0.69 -7.99
N ALA A 102 0.79 -1.42 -9.06
CA ALA A 102 -0.12 -0.97 -10.10
C ALA A 102 -1.58 -1.03 -9.62
N SER A 103 -2.40 -0.06 -10.03
CA SER A 103 -3.78 0.12 -9.53
C SER A 103 -4.67 -1.11 -9.66
N GLU A 104 -4.44 -1.96 -10.68
CA GLU A 104 -5.18 -3.19 -10.94
C GLU A 104 -4.98 -4.28 -9.89
N LEU A 105 -3.93 -4.17 -9.08
CA LEU A 105 -3.66 -5.08 -7.96
C LEU A 105 -4.36 -4.65 -6.67
N VAL A 106 -5.14 -3.57 -6.70
CA VAL A 106 -5.81 -2.98 -5.53
C VAL A 106 -7.30 -2.85 -5.78
N ASP A 107 -8.11 -3.47 -4.92
CA ASP A 107 -9.56 -3.40 -5.00
C ASP A 107 -10.12 -2.11 -4.41
N ARG A 108 -9.53 -1.64 -3.30
CA ARG A 108 -10.00 -0.46 -2.58
C ARG A 108 -8.85 0.40 -2.05
N VAL A 109 -9.05 1.71 -2.09
CA VAL A 109 -8.22 2.70 -1.39
C VAL A 109 -8.96 3.16 -0.14
N VAL A 110 -8.36 3.00 1.03
CA VAL A 110 -8.96 3.29 2.34
C VAL A 110 -8.37 4.60 2.87
N GLY A 111 -9.21 5.63 2.97
CA GLY A 111 -8.87 6.89 3.63
C GLY A 111 -9.81 7.19 4.80
N GLU A 112 -9.86 8.44 5.27
CA GLU A 112 -10.73 8.86 6.37
C GLU A 112 -12.23 8.62 6.09
N ALA A 113 -12.65 8.73 4.82
CA ALA A 113 -14.02 8.46 4.39
C ALA A 113 -14.36 6.95 4.28
N GLY A 114 -13.39 6.07 4.56
CA GLY A 114 -13.52 4.62 4.39
C GLY A 114 -13.02 4.10 3.03
N PRO A 115 -13.33 2.84 2.69
CA PRO A 115 -12.88 2.18 1.47
C PRO A 115 -13.63 2.67 0.23
N GLU A 116 -12.89 3.14 -0.76
CA GLU A 116 -13.41 3.56 -2.07
C GLU A 116 -12.73 2.77 -3.20
N VAL A 117 -13.34 2.73 -4.39
CA VAL A 117 -12.65 2.22 -5.58
C VAL A 117 -11.47 3.13 -5.92
N TRP A 118 -10.41 2.56 -6.51
CA TRP A 118 -9.17 3.28 -6.84
C TRP A 118 -9.43 4.61 -7.52
N ALA A 119 -10.26 4.61 -8.57
CA ALA A 119 -10.51 5.80 -9.37
C ALA A 119 -11.07 6.96 -8.54
N ASP A 120 -11.90 6.69 -7.53
CA ASP A 120 -12.48 7.74 -6.68
C ASP A 120 -11.49 8.13 -5.57
N GLY A 121 -10.85 7.14 -4.92
CA GLY A 121 -9.88 7.37 -3.86
C GLY A 121 -8.65 8.16 -4.32
N ALA A 122 -8.12 7.84 -5.50
CA ALA A 122 -6.96 8.51 -6.11
C ALA A 122 -7.30 9.91 -6.66
N ARG A 123 -8.59 10.20 -6.95
CA ARG A 123 -9.02 11.52 -7.44
C ARG A 123 -9.11 12.57 -6.34
N ARG A 124 -9.19 12.18 -5.06
CA ARG A 124 -9.37 13.12 -3.95
C ARG A 124 -8.23 14.12 -3.81
N GLY A 125 -6.98 13.70 -4.09
CA GLY A 125 -5.80 14.56 -4.00
C GLY A 125 -5.75 15.30 -2.66
N ASP A 126 -5.41 14.60 -1.59
CA ASP A 126 -5.39 15.16 -0.23
C ASP A 126 -4.00 15.67 0.19
N MET A 127 -2.98 15.44 -0.65
CA MET A 127 -1.66 16.03 -0.48
C MET A 127 -1.75 17.56 -0.62
N PRO A 128 -1.20 18.32 0.34
CA PRO A 128 -1.09 19.78 0.20
C PRO A 128 -0.42 20.16 -1.12
N ASP A 129 -0.83 21.28 -1.70
CA ASP A 129 -0.20 21.77 -2.92
C ASP A 129 1.24 22.23 -2.64
N VAL A 130 2.21 21.49 -3.17
CA VAL A 130 3.64 21.80 -3.05
C VAL A 130 4.17 22.18 -4.42
N ALA A 131 4.43 23.47 -4.64
CA ALA A 131 4.81 24.02 -5.94
C ALA A 131 6.10 23.40 -6.51
N GLU A 132 7.02 23.00 -5.64
CA GLU A 132 8.30 22.36 -5.97
C GLU A 132 8.12 20.97 -6.59
N LEU A 133 6.97 20.30 -6.37
CA LEU A 133 6.67 18.98 -6.92
C LEU A 133 6.00 19.02 -8.29
N ARG A 134 5.69 20.21 -8.84
CA ARG A 134 5.07 20.38 -10.16
C ARG A 134 6.07 20.51 -11.31
N ARG A 135 7.37 20.34 -11.03
CA ARG A 135 8.45 20.47 -12.01
C ARG A 135 8.92 19.13 -12.55
#